data_AF-A0A1S6KZF9-F1
#
_entry.id   AF-A0A1S6KZF9-F1
#
_cell.length_a   1.000
_cell.length_b   1.000
_cell.length_c   1.000
_cell.angle_alpha   90.00
_cell.angle_beta   90.00
_cell.angle_gamma   90.00
#
_symmetry.space_group_name_H-M   'P 1'
#
loop_
_entity.id
_entity.type
_entity.pdbx_description
1 polymer ?
#
loop_
_entity_poly.entity_id
_entity_poly.type
_entity_poly.pdbx_seq_one_letter_code
_entity_poly.pdbx_strand_id
1 'polypeptide(L)'
;MTRFRPCIDLHAGQVKQIVGGTLDSNSSTLQTNYVSRLPAAHYAELYRHRALEGAHVIMLGPGNEEEARNALQAWPGHLQVGGGIGDQNARQWL
;
A
#
# COMPACT_ATOMS: atom_id res chain seq x y z
N MET A 1 -12.97 -15.95 15.15
CA MET A 1 -13.09 -16.16 13.70
C MET A 1 -11.93 -15.41 13.04
N THR A 2 -11.11 -16.09 12.23
CA THR A 2 -9.94 -15.46 11.56
C THR A 2 -10.40 -14.73 10.30
N ARG A 3 -9.86 -13.55 10.03
CA ARG A 3 -10.12 -12.78 8.79
C ARG A 3 -8.82 -12.55 8.04
N PHE A 4 -8.86 -12.79 6.74
CA PHE A 4 -7.77 -12.42 5.83
C PHE A 4 -7.85 -10.91 5.53
N ARG A 5 -6.70 -10.22 5.56
CA ARG A 5 -6.56 -8.79 5.25
C ARG A 5 -5.39 -8.60 4.30
N PRO A 6 -5.62 -8.34 3.00
CA PRO A 6 -4.51 -8.14 2.07
C PRO A 6 -3.91 -6.74 2.21
N CYS A 7 -2.66 -6.59 1.77
CA CYS A 7 -1.92 -5.33 1.79
C CYS A 7 -1.33 -5.00 0.41
N ILE A 8 -1.23 -3.71 0.10
CA ILE A 8 -0.49 -3.16 -1.03
C ILE A 8 0.64 -2.31 -0.48
N ASP A 9 1.84 -2.84 -0.45
CA ASP A 9 3.03 -2.11 0.01
C ASP A 9 3.67 -1.39 -1.18
N LEU A 10 3.88 -0.09 -1.03
CA LEU A 10 4.43 0.79 -2.06
C LEU A 10 5.80 1.29 -1.63
N HIS A 11 6.79 1.17 -2.52
CA HIS A 11 8.11 1.77 -2.31
C HIS A 11 8.64 2.33 -3.63
N ALA A 12 8.97 3.62 -3.64
CA ALA A 12 9.39 4.34 -4.84
C ALA A 12 8.38 4.19 -6.01
N GLY A 13 7.08 4.34 -5.70
CA GLY A 13 6.00 4.34 -6.68
C GLY A 13 5.71 2.97 -7.29
N GLN A 14 6.13 1.88 -6.65
CA GLN A 14 5.95 0.53 -7.16
C GLN A 14 5.43 -0.39 -6.07
N VAL A 15 4.55 -1.32 -6.45
CA VAL A 15 4.08 -2.38 -5.55
C VAL A 15 5.22 -3.35 -5.31
N LYS A 16 5.61 -3.52 -4.04
CA LYS A 16 6.68 -4.43 -3.64
C LYS A 16 6.21 -5.34 -2.53
N GLN A 17 6.66 -6.60 -2.59
CA GLN A 17 6.63 -7.49 -1.45
C GLN A 17 8.01 -7.47 -0.81
N ILE A 18 8.09 -7.03 0.44
CA ILE A 18 9.34 -7.05 1.23
C ILE A 18 9.47 -8.38 1.99
N VAL A 19 10.71 -8.77 2.31
CA VAL A 19 11.02 -9.91 3.18
C VAL A 19 11.17 -9.40 4.61
N GLY A 20 10.25 -9.80 5.49
CA GLY A 20 10.27 -9.39 6.91
C GLY A 20 9.82 -7.94 7.15
N GLY A 21 9.84 -7.52 8.42
CA GLY A 21 9.48 -6.16 8.85
C GLY A 21 10.66 -5.17 8.89
N THR A 22 11.76 -5.49 8.21
CA THR A 22 12.99 -4.70 8.19
C THR A 22 12.83 -3.48 7.28
N LEU A 23 12.06 -2.50 7.73
CA LEU A 23 12.32 -1.10 7.40
C LEU A 23 13.30 -0.57 8.44
N ASP A 24 14.59 -0.75 8.23
CA ASP A 24 15.57 0.09 8.92
C ASP A 24 15.78 1.39 8.14
N SER A 25 16.16 2.44 8.86
CA SER A 25 16.47 3.75 8.29
C SER A 25 17.71 3.75 7.35
N ASN A 26 18.39 2.61 7.23
CA ASN A 26 19.49 2.39 6.30
C ASN A 26 19.01 1.55 5.12
N SER A 27 18.71 2.21 4.00
CA SER A 27 18.27 1.62 2.72
C SER A 27 19.02 0.37 2.22
N SER A 28 20.17 0.01 2.82
CA SER A 28 20.95 -1.18 2.52
C SER A 28 20.33 -2.51 2.97
N THR A 29 19.30 -2.54 3.82
CA THR A 29 18.72 -3.83 4.28
C THR A 29 17.30 -4.13 3.81
N LEU A 30 16.68 -3.25 2.99
CA LEU A 30 15.35 -3.52 2.42
C LEU A 30 15.42 -4.68 1.41
N GLN A 31 15.25 -5.91 1.89
CA GLN A 31 15.20 -7.08 1.04
C GLN A 31 13.83 -7.15 0.37
N THR A 32 13.82 -6.98 -0.95
CA THR A 32 12.61 -7.13 -1.76
C THR A 32 12.51 -8.58 -2.23
N ASN A 33 11.39 -9.23 -1.93
CA ASN A 33 11.09 -10.55 -2.48
C ASN A 33 10.59 -10.43 -3.93
N TYR A 34 9.74 -9.45 -4.17
CA TYR A 34 9.13 -9.25 -5.48
C TYR A 34 8.81 -7.77 -5.73
N VAL A 35 9.07 -7.31 -6.95
CA VAL A 35 8.60 -6.02 -7.46
C VAL A 35 7.57 -6.31 -8.54
N SER A 36 6.36 -5.79 -8.38
CA SER A 36 5.32 -5.97 -9.37
C SER A 36 5.53 -5.07 -10.59
N ARG A 37 5.14 -5.60 -11.76
CA ARG A 37 4.97 -4.80 -12.97
C ARG A 37 3.57 -4.19 -13.10
N LEU A 38 2.66 -4.56 -12.21
CA LEU A 38 1.27 -4.10 -12.21
C LEU A 38 1.11 -2.93 -11.24
N PRO A 39 0.29 -1.93 -11.57
CA PRO A 39 0.06 -0.77 -10.72
C PRO A 39 -0.74 -1.13 -9.47
N ALA A 40 -0.70 -0.27 -8.45
CA ALA A 40 -1.43 -0.45 -7.20
C ALA A 40 -2.95 -0.57 -7.43
N ALA A 41 -3.49 0.19 -8.38
CA ALA A 41 -4.90 0.12 -8.80
C ALA A 41 -5.32 -1.28 -9.26
N HIS A 42 -4.43 -2.04 -9.91
CA HIS A 42 -4.73 -3.42 -10.32
C HIS A 42 -5.06 -4.31 -9.12
N TYR A 43 -4.29 -4.18 -8.03
CA TYR A 43 -4.48 -4.97 -6.82
C TYR A 43 -5.72 -4.50 -6.04
N ALA A 44 -5.95 -3.19 -5.96
CA ALA A 44 -7.17 -2.65 -5.37
C ALA A 44 -8.44 -3.17 -6.08
N GLU A 45 -8.42 -3.20 -7.43
CA GLU A 45 -9.47 -3.80 -8.24
C GLU A 45 -9.64 -5.30 -7.98
N LEU A 46 -8.53 -6.03 -7.88
CA LEU A 46 -8.57 -7.46 -7.52
C LEU A 46 -9.21 -7.68 -6.15
N TYR A 47 -8.89 -6.84 -5.16
CA TYR A 47 -9.47 -6.94 -3.82
C TYR A 47 -10.96 -6.62 -3.85
N ARG A 48 -11.37 -5.62 -4.62
CA ARG A 48 -12.78 -5.27 -4.85
C ARG A 48 -13.55 -6.44 -5.44
N HIS A 49 -13.03 -7.03 -6.51
CA HIS A 49 -13.65 -8.19 -7.19
C HIS A 49 -13.73 -9.44 -6.30
N ARG A 50 -13.02 -9.47 -5.17
CA ARG A 50 -13.02 -10.58 -4.21
C ARG A 50 -13.63 -10.19 -2.87
N ALA A 51 -14.18 -8.97 -2.74
CA ALA A 51 -14.74 -8.41 -1.51
C ALA A 51 -13.80 -8.56 -0.30
N LEU A 52 -12.51 -8.31 -0.49
CA LEU A 52 -11.49 -8.47 0.54
C LEU A 52 -11.42 -7.22 1.43
N GLU A 53 -12.36 -7.14 2.36
CA GLU A 53 -12.52 -6.00 3.26
C GLU A 53 -11.39 -5.84 4.29
N GLY A 54 -11.17 -4.59 4.71
CA GLY A 54 -10.16 -4.25 5.71
C GLY A 54 -8.71 -4.33 5.20
N ALA A 55 -8.55 -4.25 3.88
CA ALA A 55 -7.28 -4.12 3.19
C ALA A 55 -6.65 -2.74 3.38
N HIS A 56 -5.33 -2.66 3.21
CA HIS A 56 -4.58 -1.41 3.41
C HIS A 56 -3.48 -1.21 2.37
N VAL A 57 -3.20 0.07 2.10
CA VAL A 57 -2.11 0.55 1.25
C VAL A 57 -1.07 1.19 2.17
N ILE A 58 0.20 0.77 2.08
CA ILE A 58 1.27 1.30 2.94
C ILE A 58 2.37 1.91 2.08
N MET A 59 2.63 3.20 2.33
CA MET A 59 3.71 3.95 1.69
C MET A 59 5.01 3.79 2.48
N LEU A 60 5.95 3.04 1.92
CA LEU A 60 7.27 2.79 2.46
C LEU A 60 8.26 3.81 1.87
N GLY A 61 8.39 4.95 2.54
CA GLY A 61 9.25 6.06 2.09
C GLY A 61 8.54 7.03 1.12
N PRO A 62 9.29 7.98 0.54
CA PRO A 62 8.74 9.01 -0.35
C PRO A 62 8.41 8.49 -1.76
N GLY A 63 7.58 9.23 -2.49
CA GLY A 63 7.30 8.98 -3.91
C GLY A 63 6.25 7.90 -4.15
N ASN A 64 5.34 7.70 -3.20
CA ASN A 64 4.30 6.66 -3.25
C ASN A 64 2.89 7.24 -3.36
N GLU A 65 2.73 8.54 -3.17
CA GLU A 65 1.44 9.20 -2.99
C GLU A 65 0.54 9.09 -4.22
N GLU A 66 1.11 9.11 -5.43
CA GLU A 66 0.35 8.92 -6.68
C GLU A 66 -0.23 7.50 -6.75
N GLU A 67 0.60 6.47 -6.58
CA GLU A 67 0.13 5.08 -6.60
C GLU A 67 -0.82 4.75 -5.45
N ALA A 68 -0.63 5.35 -4.28
CA ALA A 68 -1.55 5.23 -3.17
C ALA A 68 -2.93 5.79 -3.54
N ARG A 69 -2.99 6.99 -4.14
CA ARG A 69 -4.25 7.57 -4.64
C ARG A 69 -4.89 6.69 -5.72
N ASN A 70 -4.09 6.17 -6.66
CA ASN A 70 -4.57 5.27 -7.71
C ASN A 70 -5.25 4.03 -7.12
N ALA A 71 -4.66 3.42 -6.08
CA ALA A 71 -5.28 2.30 -5.37
C ALA A 71 -6.58 2.69 -4.67
N LEU A 72 -6.58 3.78 -3.88
CA LEU A 72 -7.76 4.25 -3.15
C LEU A 72 -8.92 4.61 -4.10
N GLN A 73 -8.63 5.20 -5.26
CA GLN A 73 -9.62 5.54 -6.28
C GLN A 73 -10.21 4.31 -6.97
N ALA A 74 -9.47 3.21 -7.07
CA ALA A 74 -9.97 1.97 -7.66
C ALA A 74 -11.02 1.27 -6.77
N TRP A 75 -10.97 1.49 -5.45
CA TRP A 75 -12.00 1.03 -4.52
C TRP A 75 -12.29 2.07 -3.41
N PRO A 76 -13.03 3.14 -3.74
CA PRO A 76 -13.26 4.26 -2.84
C PRO A 76 -13.96 3.84 -1.55
N GLY A 77 -13.39 4.22 -0.40
CA GLY A 77 -13.97 3.96 0.92
C GLY A 77 -13.74 2.56 1.51
N HIS A 78 -13.02 1.67 0.81
CA HIS A 78 -12.79 0.29 1.26
C HIS A 78 -11.33 -0.04 1.62
N LEU A 79 -10.40 0.84 1.27
CA LEU A 79 -8.98 0.69 1.56
C LEU A 79 -8.54 1.71 2.61
N GLN A 80 -7.73 1.26 3.56
CA GLN A 80 -7.01 2.15 4.48
C GLN A 80 -5.69 2.58 3.83
N VAL A 81 -5.15 3.73 4.23
CA VAL A 81 -3.81 4.20 3.81
C VAL A 81 -2.94 4.52 5.02
N GLY A 82 -1.66 4.14 4.95
CA GLY A 82 -0.66 4.39 5.99
C GLY A 82 0.71 4.68 5.40
N GLY A 83 1.65 5.08 6.27
CA GLY A 83 2.99 5.55 5.89
C GLY A 83 3.01 7.06 5.67
N GLY A 84 3.72 7.79 6.53
CA GLY A 84 3.84 9.26 6.43
C GLY A 84 2.54 10.05 6.67
N ILE A 85 1.52 9.42 7.29
CA ILE A 85 0.25 10.09 7.61
C ILE A 85 0.37 10.85 8.93
N GLY A 86 -0.02 12.12 8.95
CA GLY A 86 0.03 13.01 10.12
C GLY A 86 -1.10 14.04 10.11
N ASP A 87 -1.15 14.88 11.15
CA ASP A 87 -2.17 15.93 11.34
C ASP A 87 -2.27 16.91 10.16
N GLN A 88 -1.14 17.20 9.52
CA GLN A 88 -1.07 18.12 8.38
C GLN A 88 -1.67 17.55 7.08
N ASN A 89 -1.71 16.22 6.93
CA ASN A 89 -2.06 15.59 5.65
C ASN A 89 -3.20 14.57 5.73
N ALA A 90 -3.64 14.14 6.92
CA ALA A 90 -4.66 13.10 7.07
C ALA A 90 -5.97 13.43 6.34
N ARG A 91 -6.39 14.70 6.35
CA ARG A 91 -7.64 15.15 5.71
C ARG A 91 -7.66 14.92 4.20
N GLN A 92 -6.51 14.91 3.54
CA GLN A 92 -6.46 14.72 2.07
C GLN A 92 -6.68 13.25 1.66
N TRP A 93 -6.65 12.33 2.62
CA TRP A 93 -6.75 10.88 2.42
C TRP A 93 -8.12 10.30 2.81
N LEU A 94 -9.02 11.13 3.35
CA LEU A 94 -10.42 10.80 3.65
C LEU A 94 -11.30 11.15 2.46
#